data_AF-S8BSE7-F1
#
_entry.id   AF-S8BSE7-F1
#
_cell.length_a   1.000
_cell.length_b   1.000
_cell.length_c   1.000
_cell.angle_alpha   90.00
_cell.angle_beta   90.00
_cell.angle_gamma   90.00
#
_symmetry.space_group_name_H-M   'P 1'
#
loop_
_entity.id
_entity.type
_entity.pdbx_description
1 polymer ?
#
loop_
_entity_poly.entity_id
_entity_poly.type
_entity_poly.pdbx_seq_one_letter_code
_entity_poly.pdbx_strand_id
1 'polypeptide(L)'
;IRRKMREIMINQAQSSDLKDLVQKFIPESIGKEIEKATSSIYPLQNVFIRKVKILKAPKFDLGKLMEVHGDYSEDVGTKLDRPAEDAAVEPTEVIGA
;
A
#
# COMPACT_ATOMS: atom_id res chain seq x y z
N ILE A 1 15.33 23.40 6.42
CA ILE A 1 15.07 21.93 6.44
C ILE A 1 13.60 21.61 6.20
N ARG A 2 12.68 21.93 7.14
CA ARG A 2 11.24 21.57 7.03
C ARG A 2 10.52 22.07 5.77
N ARG A 3 10.93 23.23 5.22
CA ARG A 3 10.38 23.75 3.95
C ARG A 3 10.78 22.87 2.76
N LYS A 4 12.08 22.62 2.57
CA LYS A 4 12.62 21.72 1.53
C LYS A 4 12.05 20.29 1.63
N MET A 5 11.89 19.75 2.85
CA MET A 5 11.28 18.43 3.05
C MET A 5 9.86 18.35 2.50
N ARG A 6 9.02 19.35 2.81
CA ARG A 6 7.63 19.38 2.30
C ARG A 6 7.58 19.49 0.79
N GLU A 7 8.42 20.33 0.21
CA GLU A 7 8.48 20.54 -1.23
C GLU A 7 8.82 19.25 -1.99
N ILE A 8 9.85 18.52 -1.55
CA ILE A 8 10.24 17.23 -2.15
C ILE A 8 9.14 16.17 -1.95
N MET A 9 8.57 16.08 -0.75
CA MET A 9 7.49 15.13 -0.48
C MET A 9 6.25 15.39 -1.35
N ILE A 10 5.88 16.65 -1.55
CA ILE A 10 4.72 17.01 -2.38
C ILE A 10 4.98 16.65 -3.85
N ASN A 11 6.16 16.99 -4.38
CA ASN A 11 6.51 16.69 -5.77
C ASN A 11 6.54 15.16 -6.03
N GLN A 12 7.09 14.39 -5.08
CA GLN A 12 7.13 12.94 -5.12
C GLN A 12 5.74 12.29 -5.00
N ALA A 13 4.84 12.86 -4.18
CA ALA A 13 3.52 12.31 -3.93
C ALA A 13 2.46 12.70 -4.97
N GLN A 14 2.57 13.88 -5.58
CA GLN A 14 1.61 14.34 -6.59
C GLN A 14 1.82 13.70 -7.95
N SER A 15 3.02 13.18 -8.22
CA SER A 15 3.37 12.59 -9.52
C SER A 15 3.04 11.11 -9.65
N SER A 16 2.63 10.43 -8.58
CA SER A 16 2.48 8.98 -8.56
C SER A 16 1.25 8.52 -7.79
N ASP A 17 0.64 7.43 -8.26
CA ASP A 17 -0.48 6.77 -7.62
C ASP A 17 -0.06 5.99 -6.36
N LEU A 18 -1.04 5.44 -5.64
CA LEU A 18 -0.81 4.71 -4.39
C LEU A 18 0.16 3.53 -4.55
N LYS A 19 0.05 2.77 -5.66
CA LYS A 19 0.89 1.59 -5.96
C LYS A 19 2.37 2.00 -6.03
N ASP A 20 2.66 3.02 -6.83
CA ASP A 20 4.02 3.54 -7.05
C ASP A 20 4.58 4.24 -5.80
N LEU A 21 3.73 4.92 -5.03
CA LEU A 21 4.14 5.51 -3.75
C LEU A 21 4.61 4.46 -2.75
N VAL A 22 3.89 3.34 -2.66
CA VAL A 22 4.29 2.23 -1.79
C VAL A 22 5.61 1.61 -2.25
N GLN A 23 5.82 1.46 -3.55
CA GLN A 23 7.09 1.00 -4.11
C GLN A 23 8.27 1.95 -3.78
N LYS A 24 8.03 3.25 -3.66
CA LYS A 24 9.05 4.23 -3.23
C LYS A 24 9.33 4.20 -1.72
N PHE A 25 8.34 3.81 -0.92
CA PHE A 25 8.47 3.71 0.55
C PHE A 25 9.33 2.53 0.99
N ILE A 26 9.23 1.37 0.33
CA ILE A 26 10.00 0.16 0.67
C ILE A 26 11.53 0.40 0.67
N PRO A 27 12.13 0.97 -0.39
CA PRO A 27 13.56 1.28 -0.43
C PRO A 27 13.91 2.64 0.18
N GLU A 28 12.92 3.36 0.73
CA GLU A 28 13.07 4.68 1.35
C GLU A 28 13.72 5.74 0.44
N SER A 29 13.42 5.67 -0.85
CA SER A 29 14.00 6.55 -1.89
C SER A 29 13.80 8.04 -1.59
N ILE A 30 12.61 8.41 -1.09
CA ILE A 30 12.25 9.78 -0.71
C ILE A 30 13.10 10.28 0.46
N GLY A 31 13.42 9.42 1.44
CA GLY A 31 14.26 9.77 2.57
C GLY A 31 15.68 10.13 2.14
N LYS A 32 16.26 9.30 1.25
CA LYS A 32 17.60 9.50 0.69
C LYS A 32 17.71 10.78 -0.16
N GLU A 33 16.67 11.10 -0.93
CA GLU A 33 16.61 12.35 -1.69
C GLU A 33 16.59 13.58 -0.78
N ILE A 34 15.83 13.52 0.31
CA ILE A 34 15.76 14.59 1.30
C ILE A 34 17.12 14.79 1.96
N GLU A 35 17.82 13.72 2.35
CA GLU A 35 19.17 13.79 2.92
C GLU A 35 20.13 14.49 1.97
N LYS A 36 20.15 14.10 0.68
CA LYS A 36 20.99 14.71 -0.35
C LYS A 36 20.69 16.20 -0.54
N ALA A 37 19.41 16.59 -0.63
CA ALA A 37 19.00 17.97 -0.88
C ALA A 37 19.20 18.91 0.33
N THR A 38 19.20 18.35 1.55
CA THR A 38 19.35 19.11 2.80
C THR A 38 20.77 19.12 3.36
N SER A 39 21.65 18.26 2.87
CA SER A 39 23.09 18.22 3.24
C SER A 39 23.79 19.57 3.09
N SER A 40 23.38 20.39 2.11
CA SER A 40 23.86 21.78 1.93
C SER A 40 23.56 22.74 3.08
N ILE A 41 22.54 22.45 3.89
CA ILE A 41 22.12 23.30 5.02
C ILE A 41 22.61 22.68 6.33
N TYR A 42 22.34 21.39 6.53
CA TYR A 42 22.70 20.66 7.73
C TYR A 42 22.69 19.15 7.42
N PRO A 43 23.69 18.38 7.87
CA PRO A 43 23.70 16.94 7.67
C PRO A 43 22.58 16.29 8.49
N LEU A 44 21.65 15.63 7.81
CA LEU A 44 20.60 14.83 8.44
C LEU A 44 20.97 13.35 8.35
N GLN A 45 20.56 12.59 9.35
CA GLN A 45 20.72 11.15 9.40
C GLN A 45 19.38 10.53 9.84
N ASN A 46 19.04 9.37 9.28
CA ASN A 46 17.84 8.61 9.63
C ASN A 46 16.53 9.34 9.28
N VAL A 47 16.38 9.75 8.02
CA VAL A 47 15.14 10.38 7.53
C VAL A 47 14.14 9.32 7.02
N PHE A 48 13.09 9.06 7.79
CA PHE A 48 12.06 8.07 7.45
C PHE A 48 10.65 8.66 7.41
N ILE A 49 9.79 8.06 6.60
CA ILE A 49 8.35 8.34 6.60
C ILE A 49 7.71 7.50 7.71
N ARG A 50 7.35 8.16 8.81
CA ARG A 50 6.92 7.44 10.02
C ARG A 50 5.47 6.95 9.98
N LYS A 51 4.58 7.70 9.32
CA LYS A 51 3.15 7.39 9.22
C LYS A 51 2.59 7.97 7.93
N VAL A 52 1.78 7.18 7.23
CA VAL A 52 0.91 7.64 6.13
C VAL A 52 -0.52 7.30 6.52
N LYS A 53 -1.43 8.26 6.40
CA LYS A 53 -2.86 8.07 6.69
C LYS A 53 -3.68 8.44 5.47
N ILE A 54 -4.64 7.58 5.14
CA ILE A 54 -5.65 7.87 4.13
C ILE A 54 -6.79 8.61 4.84
N LEU A 55 -7.01 9.87 4.48
CA LEU A 55 -8.09 10.69 5.05
C LEU A 55 -9.42 10.51 4.29
N LYS A 56 -9.33 10.41 2.97
CA LYS A 56 -10.48 10.22 2.09
C LYS A 56 -10.24 8.95 1.30
N ALA A 57 -10.81 7.85 1.78
CA ALA A 57 -10.75 6.59 1.05
C ALA A 57 -11.54 6.75 -0.27
N PRO A 58 -10.95 6.38 -1.42
CA PRO A 58 -11.72 6.32 -2.66
C PRO A 58 -12.84 5.29 -2.53
N LYS A 59 -13.90 5.45 -3.32
CA LYS A 59 -14.95 4.43 -3.40
C LYS A 59 -14.33 3.12 -3.87
N PHE A 60 -14.71 2.03 -3.21
CA PHE A 60 -14.24 0.70 -3.55
C PHE A 60 -14.69 0.34 -4.97
N ASP A 61 -13.71 0.05 -5.83
CA ASP A 61 -13.92 -0.29 -7.23
C ASP A 61 -13.22 -1.64 -7.48
N LEU A 62 -14.01 -2.65 -7.83
CA LEU A 62 -13.53 -4.00 -8.10
C LEU A 62 -12.54 -4.02 -9.28
N GLY A 63 -12.72 -3.17 -10.29
CA GLY A 63 -11.80 -3.11 -11.43
C GLY A 63 -10.40 -2.67 -11.01
N LYS A 64 -10.32 -1.53 -10.31
CA LYS A 64 -9.05 -0.99 -9.80
C LYS A 64 -8.37 -1.89 -8.79
N LEU A 65 -9.16 -2.65 -8.02
CA LEU A 65 -8.59 -3.61 -7.08
C LEU A 65 -7.96 -4.81 -7.78
N MET A 66 -8.61 -5.35 -8.82
CA MET A 66 -8.08 -6.48 -9.57
C MET A 66 -6.82 -6.10 -10.37
N GLU A 67 -6.69 -4.85 -10.82
CA GLU A 67 -5.45 -4.33 -11.43
C GLU A 67 -4.27 -4.29 -10.43
N VAL A 68 -4.55 -4.02 -9.15
CA VAL A 68 -3.51 -4.03 -8.11
C VAL A 68 -3.14 -5.46 -7.73
N HIS A 69 -4.08 -6.40 -7.72
CA HIS A 69 -3.83 -7.80 -7.32
C HIS A 69 -3.45 -8.76 -8.46
N GLY A 70 -3.65 -8.40 -9.73
CA GLY A 70 -3.36 -9.26 -10.88
C GLY A 70 -1.89 -9.30 -11.30
N ASP A 71 -1.11 -8.25 -11.00
CA ASP A 71 0.30 -8.15 -11.42
C ASP A 71 1.31 -8.75 -10.42
N TYR A 72 0.84 -9.27 -9.27
CA TYR A 72 1.72 -9.96 -8.34
C TYR A 72 1.96 -11.38 -8.87
N SER A 73 3.09 -11.58 -9.55
CA SER A 73 3.61 -12.92 -9.82
C SER A 73 3.63 -13.70 -8.50
N GLU A 74 2.80 -14.73 -8.47
CA GLU A 74 2.50 -15.64 -7.39
C GLU A 74 3.72 -16.01 -6.53
N ASP A 75 3.84 -15.38 -5.35
CA ASP A 75 4.38 -16.07 -4.17
C ASP A 75 3.18 -16.54 -3.35
N VAL A 76 2.38 -17.42 -3.96
CA VAL A 76 1.28 -18.11 -3.30
C VAL A 76 1.91 -19.03 -2.28
N GLY A 77 2.01 -18.54 -1.04
CA GLY A 77 2.37 -19.35 0.11
C GLY A 77 1.58 -20.66 0.09
N THR A 78 2.29 -21.76 0.31
CA THR A 78 1.81 -23.14 0.18
C THR A 78 0.51 -23.32 0.94
N LYS A 79 -0.55 -23.81 0.27
CA LYS A 79 -1.81 -24.15 0.93
C LYS A 79 -1.54 -25.25 1.96
N LEU A 80 -1.67 -24.92 3.24
CA LEU A 80 -1.80 -25.90 4.32
C LEU A 80 -3.24 -26.40 4.31
N ASP A 81 -3.43 -27.66 3.93
CA ASP A 81 -4.73 -28.33 3.99
C ASP A 81 -5.22 -28.35 5.45
N ARG A 82 -6.39 -27.74 5.66
CA ARG A 82 -7.12 -27.87 6.93
C ARG A 82 -7.86 -29.21 6.88
N PRO A 83 -7.61 -30.15 7.80
CA PRO A 83 -8.30 -31.44 7.80
C PRO A 83 -9.81 -31.25 7.94
N ALA A 84 -10.55 -32.05 7.17
CA ALA A 84 -11.97 -31.96 6.97
C ALA A 84 -12.77 -32.55 8.14
N GLU A 85 -13.42 -31.69 8.91
CA GLU A 85 -14.69 -31.90 9.65
C GLU A 85 -15.27 -30.45 9.75
N ASP A 86 -16.42 -30.09 9.18
CA ASP A 86 -17.75 -30.68 9.23
C ASP A 86 -18.47 -30.51 7.89
N ALA A 87 -19.06 -31.60 7.39
CA ALA A 87 -20.12 -31.58 6.40
C ALA A 87 -21.45 -31.93 7.10
N ALA A 88 -22.54 -31.36 6.57
CA ALA A 88 -23.94 -31.44 7.00
C ALA A 88 -24.30 -30.44 8.11
N VAL A 89 -25.32 -29.58 7.97
CA VAL A 89 -26.70 -29.91 7.58
C VAL A 89 -27.35 -28.71 6.86
N GLU A 90 -27.92 -28.94 5.67
CA GLU A 90 -28.93 -28.04 5.10
C GLU A 90 -30.29 -28.24 5.81
N PRO A 91 -31.15 -27.20 5.86
CA PRO A 91 -32.57 -27.47 5.68
C PRO A 91 -33.17 -26.66 4.54
N THR A 92 -33.94 -27.43 3.77
CA THR A 92 -34.86 -27.16 2.67
C THR A 92 -35.99 -26.16 2.98
N GLU A 93 -36.41 -25.50 1.88
CA GLU A 93 -37.76 -24.99 1.53
C GLU A 93 -38.39 -23.80 2.25
N VAL A 94 -38.57 -22.71 1.50
CA VAL A 94 -39.90 -22.11 1.26
C VAL A 94 -39.95 -21.50 -0.16
N ILE A 95 -40.66 -22.15 -1.10
CA ILE A 95 -41.09 -21.51 -2.37
C ILE A 95 -42.52 -21.02 -2.14
N GLY A 96 -42.73 -19.71 -2.31
CA GLY A 96 -44.04 -19.08 -2.20
C GLY A 96 -44.78 -19.04 -3.54
N ALA A 97 -46.11 -19.18 -3.41
CA ALA A 97 -47.20 -18.96 -4.38
C ALA A 97 -47.31 -19.93 -5.57
#